data_AF-A0AAF3EQL2-F1
#
_entry.id   AF-A0AAF3EQL2-F1
#
_cell.length_a   1.000
_cell.length_b   1.000
_cell.length_c   1.000
_cell.angle_alpha   90.00
_cell.angle_beta   90.00
_cell.angle_gamma   90.00
#
_symmetry.space_group_name_H-M   'P 1'
#
loop_
_entity.id
_entity.type
_entity.pdbx_description
1 polymer ?
#
loop_
_entity_poly.entity_id
_entity_poly.type
_entity_poly.pdbx_seq_one_letter_code
_entity_poly.pdbx_strand_id
1 'polypeptide(L)'
;MDIFLLSERICSTPPSLLATPRFRVSSVSRKRGRVWDAISSVERWFNATYQGFPFDFFKDVLTSVKISRNSAFAALVAEEVARRANGNRISKGDAEELRKICPQRKFQCAPGRFRTPAGGCNNVDHPEWGASLEPFLRVLPPNYDDGLSAARQKRLPDPFLVVNQLEKLSSPKSLPISRLFAEFLSLVFDDISRRAPYTNENLMGSSSCCSNSPECIHSTKDDMIPSCSSYSRSLAIPSKDCHPIEREQVNMVSGYLDASTIYGNSSLAEMHTKRTLCGRLQRINPSWTDERLFEESRKIIGALLQHLTYNEMLPLLLGREIASKISHFVDFSDEFISPHRSINSLKNLYHKIDYIDLLSGVFVEKSLNGAIVGPTLACILEKQFIKLKFSDRFWYDSSLAPTAFTSLQIAEIKKFTVANLLCLSEEVAFVQPSAFLLSDHFDNAPLHCNLSSTIIDLSFWKEDELHREVSLPSSSCRKVFDEAEKEIRQRDHRIAEKTFNLSPQISLYGRFTRPKSEAIAVSRVSRLLLQVH
;
A
#
# COMPACT_ATOMS: atom_id res chain seq x y z
N MET A 1 17.83 -13.59 -24.73
CA MET A 1 16.89 -12.46 -24.68
C MET A 1 17.16 -11.75 -23.38
N ASP A 2 17.53 -10.49 -23.45
CA ASP A 2 18.15 -9.68 -22.39
C ASP A 2 17.11 -9.22 -21.33
N ILE A 3 17.50 -8.96 -20.07
CA ILE A 3 16.62 -8.29 -19.06
C ILE A 3 16.00 -7.00 -19.65
N PHE A 4 16.74 -6.37 -20.56
CA PHE A 4 16.33 -5.22 -21.34
C PHE A 4 15.02 -5.43 -22.11
N LEU A 5 14.65 -6.64 -22.52
CA LEU A 5 13.37 -6.89 -23.20
C LEU A 5 12.17 -6.83 -22.25
N LEU A 6 12.35 -7.08 -20.94
CA LEU A 6 11.27 -6.86 -19.98
C LEU A 6 11.09 -5.36 -19.71
N SER A 7 12.20 -4.62 -19.61
CA SER A 7 12.18 -3.16 -19.56
C SER A 7 11.52 -2.58 -20.82
N GLU A 8 11.96 -2.94 -22.02
CA GLU A 8 11.32 -2.54 -23.28
C GLU A 8 9.84 -2.94 -23.33
N ARG A 9 9.46 -4.16 -22.90
CA ARG A 9 8.04 -4.54 -22.85
C ARG A 9 7.25 -3.67 -21.87
N ILE A 10 7.74 -3.38 -20.68
CA ILE A 10 7.01 -2.57 -19.70
C ILE A 10 6.99 -1.09 -20.11
N CYS A 11 8.13 -0.59 -20.58
CA CYS A 11 8.39 0.81 -20.87
C CYS A 11 7.81 1.24 -22.22
N SER A 12 7.87 0.39 -23.25
CA SER A 12 7.33 0.67 -24.58
C SER A 12 5.88 0.23 -24.77
N THR A 13 5.27 -0.49 -23.82
CA THR A 13 3.82 -0.78 -23.89
C THR A 13 3.03 0.48 -23.50
N PRO A 14 2.14 0.99 -24.39
CA PRO A 14 1.30 2.13 -24.08
C PRO A 14 0.35 1.83 -22.91
N PRO A 15 -0.05 2.83 -22.10
CA PRO A 15 -0.92 2.64 -20.92
C PRO A 15 -2.29 2.01 -21.23
N SER A 16 -2.68 1.96 -22.51
CA SER A 16 -3.95 1.43 -22.96
C SER A 16 -3.86 -0.06 -23.30
N LEU A 17 -4.61 -0.86 -22.54
CA LEU A 17 -5.19 -2.15 -22.97
C LEU A 17 -4.21 -3.32 -23.10
N LEU A 18 -3.79 -3.89 -21.97
CA LEU A 18 -3.53 -5.33 -21.92
C LEU A 18 -4.72 -6.01 -21.26
N ALA A 19 -5.74 -6.29 -22.07
CA ALA A 19 -6.79 -7.21 -21.67
C ALA A 19 -6.16 -8.59 -21.46
N THR A 20 -6.28 -9.15 -20.27
CA THR A 20 -5.97 -10.56 -20.04
C THR A 20 -6.86 -11.42 -20.96
N PRO A 21 -6.35 -12.52 -21.51
CA PRO A 21 -7.16 -13.42 -22.33
C PRO A 21 -8.29 -13.99 -21.47
N ARG A 22 -9.52 -13.50 -21.68
CA ARG A 22 -10.68 -13.98 -20.93
C ARG A 22 -10.95 -15.45 -21.26
N PHE A 23 -11.05 -16.31 -20.24
CA PHE A 23 -11.68 -17.62 -20.39
C PHE A 23 -13.06 -17.43 -21.05
N ARG A 24 -13.32 -18.12 -22.17
CA ARG A 24 -14.57 -17.94 -22.93
C ARG A 24 -15.70 -18.77 -22.30
N VAL A 25 -16.87 -18.15 -22.08
CA VAL A 25 -18.10 -18.85 -21.66
C VAL A 25 -18.71 -19.57 -22.87
N SER A 26 -19.22 -20.79 -22.68
CA SER A 26 -19.95 -21.53 -23.71
C SER A 26 -21.42 -21.12 -23.75
N SER A 27 -22.03 -21.17 -24.94
CA SER A 27 -23.47 -20.98 -25.12
C SER A 27 -24.32 -22.14 -24.57
N VAL A 28 -23.68 -23.25 -24.17
CA VAL A 28 -24.35 -24.49 -23.76
C VAL A 28 -24.68 -24.46 -22.27
N SER A 29 -25.96 -24.67 -21.96
CA SER A 29 -26.45 -24.89 -20.60
C SER A 29 -26.23 -26.35 -20.21
N ARG A 30 -25.24 -26.63 -19.35
CA ARG A 30 -25.18 -27.88 -18.58
C ARG A 30 -25.45 -27.54 -17.12
N LYS A 31 -26.32 -28.32 -16.47
CA LYS A 31 -26.93 -27.95 -15.19
C LYS A 31 -26.22 -28.43 -13.93
N ARG A 32 -25.11 -29.20 -13.97
CA ARG A 32 -24.46 -29.66 -12.73
C ARG A 32 -23.05 -30.24 -12.92
N GLY A 33 -22.20 -30.03 -11.91
CA GLY A 33 -20.92 -30.71 -11.68
C GLY A 33 -19.85 -29.79 -11.10
N ARG A 34 -19.17 -29.03 -11.96
CA ARG A 34 -17.88 -28.41 -11.65
C ARG A 34 -17.91 -27.38 -10.51
N VAL A 35 -18.91 -26.51 -10.44
CA VAL A 35 -18.98 -25.47 -9.38
C VAL A 35 -19.31 -26.07 -8.02
N TRP A 36 -20.29 -26.97 -7.92
CA TRP A 36 -20.63 -27.61 -6.65
C TRP A 36 -19.50 -28.49 -6.12
N ASP A 37 -18.83 -29.24 -7.01
CA ASP A 37 -17.67 -30.03 -6.60
C ASP A 37 -16.48 -29.14 -6.19
N ALA A 38 -16.30 -27.99 -6.85
CA ALA A 38 -15.31 -26.99 -6.47
C ALA A 38 -15.63 -26.36 -5.11
N ILE A 39 -16.88 -25.96 -4.88
CA ILE A 39 -17.35 -25.45 -3.58
C ILE A 39 -17.10 -26.50 -2.51
N SER A 40 -17.56 -27.74 -2.68
CA SER A 40 -17.34 -28.79 -1.67
C SER A 40 -15.87 -29.14 -1.46
N SER A 41 -15.01 -28.98 -2.48
CA SER A 41 -13.56 -29.17 -2.35
C SER A 41 -12.92 -28.02 -1.57
N VAL A 42 -13.27 -26.78 -1.93
CA VAL A 42 -12.73 -25.57 -1.30
C VAL A 42 -13.27 -25.42 0.11
N GLU A 43 -14.56 -25.63 0.39
CA GLU A 43 -15.16 -25.54 1.72
C GLU A 43 -14.55 -26.51 2.72
N ARG A 44 -14.30 -27.77 2.31
CA ARG A 44 -13.66 -28.76 3.20
C ARG A 44 -12.28 -28.28 3.65
N TRP A 45 -11.51 -27.72 2.72
CA TRP A 45 -10.20 -27.15 3.02
C TRP A 45 -10.30 -25.81 3.78
N PHE A 46 -11.19 -24.92 3.36
CA PHE A 46 -11.36 -23.57 3.87
C PHE A 46 -11.87 -23.60 5.32
N ASN A 47 -12.85 -24.45 5.62
CA ASN A 47 -13.37 -24.61 6.98
C ASN A 47 -12.37 -25.32 7.90
N ALA A 48 -11.58 -26.28 7.41
CA ALA A 48 -10.51 -26.88 8.20
C ALA A 48 -9.39 -25.89 8.56
N THR A 49 -9.21 -24.84 7.75
CA THR A 49 -8.14 -23.84 7.93
C THR A 49 -8.59 -22.59 8.69
N TYR A 50 -9.88 -22.29 8.76
CA TYR A 50 -10.46 -21.10 9.44
C TYR A 50 -11.19 -21.42 10.77
N GLN A 51 -11.02 -22.62 11.34
CA GLN A 51 -11.55 -22.95 12.68
C GLN A 51 -10.83 -22.12 13.75
N GLY A 52 -11.49 -21.11 14.32
CA GLY A 52 -10.96 -20.41 15.50
C GLY A 52 -11.42 -18.98 15.76
N PHE A 53 -12.14 -18.31 14.85
CA PHE A 53 -12.61 -16.94 15.12
C PHE A 53 -13.80 -16.93 16.11
N PRO A 54 -13.67 -16.36 17.33
CA PRO A 54 -14.82 -16.05 18.16
C PRO A 54 -15.56 -14.87 17.53
N PHE A 55 -16.85 -15.05 17.24
CA PHE A 55 -17.57 -14.26 16.25
C PHE A 55 -18.11 -12.89 16.71
N ASP A 56 -17.82 -12.42 17.93
CA ASP A 56 -18.60 -11.33 18.56
C ASP A 56 -17.86 -10.12 19.13
N PHE A 57 -16.61 -9.81 18.74
CA PHE A 57 -15.87 -8.74 19.45
C PHE A 57 -15.78 -7.35 18.79
N PHE A 58 -16.02 -7.15 17.48
CA PHE A 58 -16.06 -5.80 16.86
C PHE A 58 -16.83 -5.78 15.52
N LYS A 59 -17.98 -5.10 15.43
CA LYS A 59 -18.89 -5.17 14.27
C LYS A 59 -18.28 -4.83 12.88
N ASP A 60 -17.28 -3.94 12.77
CA ASP A 60 -16.78 -3.49 11.46
C ASP A 60 -15.35 -3.91 11.07
N VAL A 61 -14.50 -4.28 12.04
CA VAL A 61 -13.35 -5.17 11.75
C VAL A 61 -13.88 -6.49 11.21
N LEU A 62 -15.01 -6.97 11.75
CA LEU A 62 -15.73 -8.11 11.20
C LEU A 62 -16.21 -7.87 9.76
N THR A 63 -16.63 -6.67 9.36
CA THR A 63 -17.08 -6.42 7.97
C THR A 63 -15.94 -6.52 6.97
N SER A 64 -14.80 -5.86 7.21
CA SER A 64 -13.63 -5.93 6.31
C SER A 64 -12.98 -7.31 6.29
N VAL A 65 -12.92 -7.99 7.44
CA VAL A 65 -12.43 -9.37 7.55
C VAL A 65 -13.40 -10.36 6.88
N LYS A 66 -14.72 -10.20 7.05
CA LYS A 66 -15.74 -11.02 6.36
C LYS A 66 -15.72 -10.78 4.85
N ILE A 67 -15.58 -9.54 4.40
CA ILE A 67 -15.45 -9.20 2.97
C ILE A 67 -14.18 -9.85 2.41
N SER A 68 -13.04 -9.69 3.09
CA SER A 68 -11.76 -10.30 2.67
C SER A 68 -11.85 -11.83 2.63
N ARG A 69 -12.51 -12.45 3.61
CA ARG A 69 -12.71 -13.90 3.68
C ARG A 69 -13.63 -14.41 2.58
N ASN A 70 -14.78 -13.77 2.37
CA ASN A 70 -15.74 -14.17 1.34
C ASN A 70 -15.15 -13.95 -0.07
N SER A 71 -14.37 -12.88 -0.26
CA SER A 71 -13.64 -12.63 -1.50
C SER A 71 -12.60 -13.72 -1.74
N ALA A 72 -11.78 -14.04 -0.74
CA ALA A 72 -10.79 -15.10 -0.86
C ALA A 72 -11.43 -16.46 -1.16
N PHE A 73 -12.51 -16.81 -0.47
CA PHE A 73 -13.26 -18.03 -0.75
C PHE A 73 -13.76 -18.07 -2.19
N ALA A 74 -14.43 -17.01 -2.65
CA ALA A 74 -14.96 -16.93 -4.01
C ALA A 74 -13.84 -16.99 -5.07
N ALA A 75 -12.69 -16.36 -4.80
CA ALA A 75 -11.52 -16.43 -5.68
C ALA A 75 -10.99 -17.87 -5.81
N LEU A 76 -10.83 -18.58 -4.69
CA LEU A 76 -10.34 -19.96 -4.69
C LEU A 76 -11.33 -20.93 -5.36
N VAL A 77 -12.63 -20.72 -5.19
CA VAL A 77 -13.65 -21.47 -5.93
C VAL A 77 -13.54 -21.20 -7.44
N ALA A 78 -13.38 -19.94 -7.85
CA ALA A 78 -13.20 -19.59 -9.26
C ALA A 78 -11.92 -20.21 -9.85
N GLU A 79 -10.80 -20.21 -9.12
CA GLU A 79 -9.56 -20.88 -9.51
C GLU A 79 -9.77 -22.39 -9.70
N GLU A 80 -10.43 -23.06 -8.74
CA GLU A 80 -10.70 -24.50 -8.82
C GLU A 80 -11.64 -24.86 -9.98
N VAL A 81 -12.63 -24.01 -10.27
CA VAL A 81 -13.49 -24.17 -11.45
C VAL A 81 -12.69 -24.03 -12.75
N ALA A 82 -11.80 -23.04 -12.85
CA ALA A 82 -10.90 -22.90 -14.01
C ALA A 82 -9.99 -24.13 -14.17
N ARG A 83 -9.41 -24.63 -13.08
CA ARG A 83 -8.55 -25.83 -13.09
C ARG A 83 -9.30 -27.05 -13.59
N ARG A 84 -10.53 -27.28 -13.12
CA ARG A 84 -11.40 -28.37 -13.58
C ARG A 84 -11.89 -28.19 -15.02
N ALA A 85 -11.98 -26.96 -15.50
CA ALA A 85 -12.30 -26.69 -16.90
C ALA A 85 -11.14 -27.06 -17.83
N ASN A 86 -9.89 -27.01 -17.35
CA ASN A 86 -8.68 -27.42 -18.07
C ASN A 86 -8.59 -26.77 -19.47
N GLY A 87 -8.77 -25.44 -19.52
CA GLY A 87 -8.76 -24.68 -20.78
C GLY A 87 -10.06 -24.76 -21.62
N ASN A 88 -11.05 -25.58 -21.23
CA ASN A 88 -12.35 -25.61 -21.87
C ASN A 88 -13.27 -24.49 -21.41
N ARG A 89 -14.31 -24.19 -22.21
CA ARG A 89 -15.31 -23.18 -21.87
C ARG A 89 -16.10 -23.56 -20.61
N ILE A 90 -16.41 -22.56 -19.80
CA ILE A 90 -17.31 -22.69 -18.64
C ILE A 90 -18.76 -22.66 -19.14
N SER A 91 -19.66 -23.43 -18.52
CA SER A 91 -21.07 -23.43 -18.91
C SER A 91 -21.77 -22.17 -18.42
N LYS A 92 -22.85 -21.74 -19.09
CA LYS A 92 -23.65 -20.60 -18.62
C LYS A 92 -24.22 -20.82 -17.21
N GLY A 93 -24.53 -22.08 -16.86
CA GLY A 93 -24.99 -22.45 -15.51
C GLY A 93 -23.89 -22.31 -14.46
N ASP A 94 -22.68 -22.80 -14.75
CA ASP A 94 -21.52 -22.64 -13.87
C ASP A 94 -21.20 -21.15 -13.61
N ALA A 95 -21.29 -20.31 -14.65
CA ALA A 95 -21.07 -18.86 -14.53
C ALA A 95 -22.12 -18.18 -13.63
N GLU A 96 -23.39 -18.59 -13.72
CA GLU A 96 -24.46 -18.03 -12.88
C GLU A 96 -24.30 -18.43 -11.41
N GLU A 97 -23.89 -19.68 -11.12
CA GLU A 97 -23.64 -20.11 -9.74
C GLU A 97 -22.41 -19.40 -9.13
N LEU A 98 -21.36 -19.18 -9.91
CA LEU A 98 -20.19 -18.38 -9.47
C LEU A 98 -20.59 -16.94 -9.14
N ARG A 99 -21.52 -16.36 -9.90
CA ARG A 99 -22.00 -15.00 -9.64
C ARG A 99 -22.69 -14.87 -8.28
N LYS A 100 -23.40 -15.91 -7.82
CA LYS A 100 -24.13 -15.91 -6.54
C LYS A 100 -23.20 -15.90 -5.33
N ILE A 101 -22.04 -16.54 -5.42
CA ILE A 101 -21.05 -16.55 -4.34
C ILE A 101 -20.11 -15.32 -4.39
N CYS A 102 -20.22 -14.50 -5.44
CA CYS A 102 -19.33 -13.39 -5.65
C CYS A 102 -19.68 -12.19 -4.75
N PRO A 103 -18.73 -11.62 -4.00
CA PRO A 103 -19.00 -10.43 -3.19
C PRO A 103 -19.33 -9.24 -4.08
N GLN A 104 -20.58 -8.78 -4.03
CA GLN A 104 -21.03 -7.60 -4.75
C GLN A 104 -20.80 -6.35 -3.91
N ARG A 105 -19.74 -5.57 -4.22
CA ARG A 105 -19.53 -4.25 -3.63
C ARG A 105 -20.23 -3.21 -4.49
N LYS A 106 -21.30 -2.62 -3.95
CA LYS A 106 -22.00 -1.51 -4.61
C LYS A 106 -21.40 -0.20 -4.12
N PHE A 107 -20.84 0.57 -5.03
CA PHE A 107 -20.38 1.93 -4.77
C PHE A 107 -21.52 2.90 -5.06
N GLN A 108 -21.84 3.76 -4.10
CA GLN A 108 -22.77 4.87 -4.29
C GLN A 108 -21.95 6.15 -4.24
N CYS A 109 -21.66 6.70 -5.41
CA CYS A 109 -20.81 7.88 -5.53
C CYS A 109 -21.66 9.14 -5.42
N ALA A 110 -21.51 9.86 -4.32
CA ALA A 110 -22.09 11.18 -4.13
C ALA A 110 -21.06 12.26 -4.52
N PRO A 111 -21.50 13.39 -5.11
CA PRO A 111 -20.67 14.58 -5.20
C PRO A 111 -20.22 15.00 -3.79
N GLY A 112 -18.92 15.19 -3.61
CA GLY A 112 -18.35 15.48 -2.30
C GLY A 112 -16.95 16.07 -2.40
N ARG A 113 -16.56 16.79 -1.35
CA ARG A 113 -15.27 17.46 -1.23
C ARG A 113 -14.16 16.54 -0.71
N PHE A 114 -14.51 15.46 -0.03
CA PHE A 114 -13.56 14.58 0.68
C PHE A 114 -13.50 13.18 0.09
N ARG A 115 -12.36 12.51 0.34
CA ARG A 115 -12.09 11.15 -0.11
C ARG A 115 -12.83 10.16 0.80
N THR A 116 -13.38 9.10 0.22
CA THR A 116 -13.82 7.98 1.04
C THR A 116 -12.60 7.32 1.72
N PRO A 117 -12.72 6.80 2.96
CA PRO A 117 -11.61 6.10 3.63
C PRO A 117 -11.05 4.93 2.82
N ALA A 118 -11.92 4.22 2.10
CA ALA A 118 -11.53 3.07 1.29
C ALA A 118 -11.00 3.45 -0.11
N GLY A 119 -10.91 4.73 -0.48
CA GLY A 119 -10.46 5.19 -1.80
C GLY A 119 -11.47 4.99 -2.96
N GLY A 120 -12.64 4.42 -2.70
CA GLY A 120 -13.70 4.27 -3.70
C GLY A 120 -14.30 5.60 -4.16
N CYS A 121 -14.92 5.59 -5.34
CA CYS A 121 -15.53 6.78 -5.97
C CYS A 121 -14.55 7.92 -6.27
N ASN A 122 -13.25 7.64 -6.34
CA ASN A 122 -12.28 8.59 -6.88
C ASN A 122 -12.57 8.82 -8.37
N ASN A 123 -12.61 7.74 -9.15
CA ASN A 123 -13.18 7.71 -10.49
C ASN A 123 -14.69 7.43 -10.39
N VAL A 124 -15.52 8.25 -11.05
CA VAL A 124 -16.98 8.14 -10.96
C VAL A 124 -17.55 7.09 -11.92
N ASP A 125 -16.90 6.89 -13.08
CA ASP A 125 -17.30 5.90 -14.08
C ASP A 125 -16.89 4.48 -13.67
N HIS A 126 -15.76 4.38 -12.95
CA HIS A 126 -15.20 3.15 -12.39
C HIS A 126 -14.90 3.31 -10.89
N PRO A 127 -15.95 3.30 -10.04
CA PRO A 127 -15.83 3.55 -8.59
C PRO A 127 -14.86 2.65 -7.82
N GLU A 128 -14.60 1.45 -8.34
CA GLU A 128 -13.70 0.45 -7.76
C GLU A 128 -12.22 0.76 -7.99
N TRP A 129 -11.86 1.60 -8.96
CA TRP A 129 -10.45 1.83 -9.29
C TRP A 129 -9.71 2.50 -8.14
N GLY A 130 -8.65 1.83 -7.67
CA GLY A 130 -7.83 2.28 -6.54
C GLY A 130 -8.52 2.16 -5.18
N ALA A 131 -9.70 1.55 -5.09
CA ALA A 131 -10.31 1.27 -3.80
C ALA A 131 -9.54 0.17 -3.05
N SER A 132 -9.57 0.18 -1.72
CA SER A 132 -9.05 -0.90 -0.90
C SER A 132 -9.89 -2.16 -1.09
N LEU A 133 -9.26 -3.32 -0.91
CA LEU A 133 -9.84 -4.63 -1.20
C LEU A 133 -10.21 -4.80 -2.68
N GLU A 134 -9.40 -4.25 -3.57
CA GLU A 134 -9.47 -4.46 -5.02
C GLU A 134 -8.15 -5.05 -5.53
N PRO A 135 -8.12 -5.70 -6.71
CA PRO A 135 -6.89 -6.28 -7.24
C PRO A 135 -5.85 -5.20 -7.61
N PHE A 136 -4.58 -5.56 -7.52
CA PHE A 136 -3.51 -4.74 -8.12
C PHE A 136 -3.69 -4.63 -9.64
N LEU A 137 -3.32 -3.48 -10.20
CA LEU A 137 -3.32 -3.30 -11.64
C LEU A 137 -2.18 -4.12 -12.29
N ARG A 138 -2.53 -4.94 -13.27
CA ARG A 138 -1.57 -5.66 -14.10
C ARG A 138 -1.04 -4.75 -15.22
N VAL A 139 0.26 -4.46 -15.20
CA VAL A 139 0.96 -3.82 -16.33
C VAL A 139 1.26 -4.85 -17.43
N LEU A 140 1.49 -6.11 -17.05
CA LEU A 140 1.65 -7.24 -17.95
C LEU A 140 0.75 -8.40 -17.52
N PRO A 141 0.34 -9.30 -18.44
CA PRO A 141 -0.38 -10.52 -18.07
C PRO A 141 0.40 -11.35 -17.04
N PRO A 142 -0.28 -11.99 -16.07
CA PRO A 142 0.38 -12.84 -15.09
C PRO A 142 1.05 -14.06 -15.75
N ASN A 143 2.15 -14.53 -15.16
CA ASN A 143 2.94 -15.65 -15.65
C ASN A 143 3.06 -16.74 -14.57
N TYR A 144 2.03 -17.58 -14.47
CA TYR A 144 1.97 -18.75 -13.58
C TYR A 144 2.42 -20.03 -14.30
N ASP A 145 2.92 -21.03 -13.56
CA ASP A 145 3.45 -22.30 -14.13
C ASP A 145 2.37 -23.10 -14.88
N ASP A 146 1.12 -23.02 -14.39
CA ASP A 146 -0.07 -23.61 -14.99
C ASP A 146 -0.91 -22.61 -15.81
N GLY A 147 -0.41 -21.38 -15.98
CA GLY A 147 -1.15 -20.28 -16.60
C GLY A 147 -2.35 -19.78 -15.81
N LEU A 148 -2.54 -20.20 -14.55
CA LEU A 148 -3.71 -19.85 -13.74
C LEU A 148 -3.31 -19.31 -12.36
N SER A 149 -2.68 -20.13 -11.52
CA SER A 149 -2.33 -19.74 -10.15
C SER A 149 -1.13 -20.47 -9.55
N ALA A 150 -0.58 -21.51 -10.17
CA ALA A 150 0.59 -22.21 -9.66
C ALA A 150 1.85 -21.34 -9.73
N ALA A 151 2.54 -21.14 -8.60
CA ALA A 151 3.80 -20.41 -8.57
C ALA A 151 4.87 -21.15 -9.40
N ARG A 152 5.68 -20.41 -10.16
CA ARG A 152 6.80 -20.98 -10.93
C ARG A 152 7.89 -21.44 -9.96
N GLN A 153 8.23 -22.74 -9.99
CA GLN A 153 9.30 -23.30 -9.13
C GLN A 153 10.28 -24.19 -9.90
N LYS A 154 9.80 -25.02 -10.83
CA LYS A 154 10.60 -26.07 -11.48
C LYS A 154 11.83 -25.58 -12.27
N ARG A 155 11.83 -24.31 -12.70
CA ARG A 155 12.84 -23.73 -13.59
C ARG A 155 13.55 -22.50 -12.99
N LEU A 156 13.28 -22.20 -11.72
CA LEU A 156 13.86 -21.06 -11.01
C LEU A 156 14.84 -21.56 -9.93
N PRO A 157 15.93 -20.80 -9.65
CA PRO A 157 16.79 -21.08 -8.52
C PRO A 157 16.03 -20.91 -7.19
N ASP A 158 16.57 -21.51 -6.13
CA ASP A 158 16.03 -21.28 -4.79
C ASP A 158 16.22 -19.80 -4.38
N PRO A 159 15.20 -19.11 -3.85
CA PRO A 159 15.29 -17.70 -3.48
C PRO A 159 16.43 -17.37 -2.50
N PHE A 160 16.76 -18.26 -1.56
CA PHE A 160 17.84 -18.02 -0.60
C PHE A 160 19.21 -18.02 -1.28
N LEU A 161 19.40 -18.88 -2.28
CA LEU A 161 20.63 -18.88 -3.08
C LEU A 161 20.77 -17.59 -3.87
N VAL A 162 19.66 -17.05 -4.39
CA VAL A 162 19.65 -15.77 -5.10
C VAL A 162 20.04 -14.63 -4.15
N VAL A 163 19.40 -14.52 -2.99
CA VAL A 163 19.69 -13.47 -1.99
C VAL A 163 21.15 -13.52 -1.54
N ASN A 164 21.65 -14.69 -1.13
CA ASN A 164 23.04 -14.87 -0.69
C ASN A 164 24.06 -14.44 -1.75
N GLN A 165 23.72 -14.61 -3.03
CA GLN A 165 24.61 -14.21 -4.12
C GLN A 165 24.49 -12.73 -4.46
N LEU A 166 23.29 -12.14 -4.38
CA LEU A 166 23.08 -10.70 -4.56
C LEU A 166 23.76 -9.89 -3.45
N GLU A 167 23.73 -10.36 -2.21
CA GLU A 167 24.44 -9.70 -1.10
C GLU A 167 25.95 -9.57 -1.36
N LYS A 168 26.58 -10.61 -1.93
CA LYS A 168 28.00 -10.58 -2.32
C LYS A 168 28.29 -9.59 -3.45
N LEU A 169 27.30 -9.26 -4.27
CA LEU A 169 27.43 -8.27 -5.35
C LEU A 169 27.21 -6.84 -4.86
N SER A 170 26.54 -6.69 -3.71
CA SER A 170 26.23 -5.39 -3.13
C SER A 170 27.52 -4.73 -2.62
N SER A 171 28.09 -3.85 -3.43
CA SER A 171 29.17 -2.96 -2.98
C SER A 171 28.52 -1.80 -2.22
N PRO A 172 28.98 -1.46 -1.00
CA PRO A 172 28.46 -0.31 -0.28
C PRO A 172 28.82 0.97 -1.04
N LYS A 173 27.89 1.47 -1.86
CA LYS A 173 27.97 2.83 -2.40
C LYS A 173 27.55 3.79 -1.30
N SER A 174 28.46 4.67 -0.87
CA SER A 174 28.12 5.76 0.03
C SER A 174 27.33 6.82 -0.75
N LEU A 175 26.00 6.65 -0.82
CA LEU A 175 25.11 7.70 -1.28
C LEU A 175 24.94 8.73 -0.14
N PRO A 176 24.93 10.05 -0.42
CA PRO A 176 24.77 11.09 0.59
C PRO A 176 23.30 11.21 1.05
N ILE A 177 22.66 10.08 1.34
CA ILE A 177 21.22 9.97 1.65
C ILE A 177 21.06 9.61 3.12
N SER A 178 20.16 10.31 3.80
CA SER A 178 19.85 10.05 5.20
C SER A 178 18.95 8.82 5.33
N ARG A 179 18.99 8.16 6.50
CA ARG A 179 18.08 7.04 6.79
C ARG A 179 16.61 7.47 6.69
N LEU A 180 16.29 8.74 6.96
CA LEU A 180 14.94 9.28 6.87
C LEU A 180 14.32 9.06 5.48
N PHE A 181 15.12 9.13 4.41
CA PHE A 181 14.64 8.84 3.07
C PHE A 181 14.07 7.43 2.94
N ALA A 182 14.74 6.42 3.51
CA ALA A 182 14.28 5.03 3.47
C ALA A 182 12.99 4.83 4.29
N GLU A 183 12.89 5.49 5.46
CA GLU A 183 11.69 5.43 6.30
C GLU A 183 10.50 6.13 5.62
N PHE A 184 10.73 7.28 4.98
CA PHE A 184 9.70 8.00 4.23
C PHE A 184 9.27 7.23 2.96
N LEU A 185 10.21 6.59 2.27
CA LEU A 185 9.89 5.70 1.16
C LEU A 185 9.01 4.52 1.61
N SER A 186 9.29 3.95 2.79
CA SER A 186 8.44 2.90 3.38
C SER A 186 7.04 3.45 3.70
N LEU A 187 6.95 4.65 4.28
CA LEU A 187 5.67 5.31 4.56
C LEU A 187 4.84 5.47 3.28
N VAL A 188 5.45 5.98 2.20
CA VAL A 188 4.79 6.15 0.89
C VAL A 188 4.36 4.80 0.31
N PHE A 189 5.19 3.76 0.43
CA PHE A 189 4.88 2.42 -0.05
C PHE A 189 3.67 1.81 0.68
N ASP A 190 3.67 1.88 2.01
CA ASP A 190 2.60 1.34 2.85
C ASP A 190 1.27 2.10 2.69
N ASP A 191 1.32 3.35 2.21
CA ASP A 191 0.13 4.17 1.93
C ASP A 191 -0.64 3.71 0.69
N ILE A 192 0.08 3.21 -0.33
CA ILE A 192 -0.51 2.85 -1.62
C ILE A 192 -0.63 1.33 -1.84
N SER A 193 0.12 0.53 -1.08
CA SER A 193 0.22 -0.91 -1.31
C SER A 193 0.44 -1.69 -0.03
N ARG A 194 -0.48 -2.60 0.29
CA ARG A 194 -0.32 -3.57 1.38
C ARG A 194 -0.88 -4.91 0.97
N ARG A 195 -0.02 -5.94 0.96
CA ARG A 195 -0.46 -7.31 0.68
C ARG A 195 -1.21 -7.88 1.89
N ALA A 196 -2.20 -8.74 1.64
CA ALA A 196 -2.71 -9.66 2.65
C ALA A 196 -1.97 -11.00 2.55
N PRO A 197 -1.25 -11.46 3.59
CA PRO A 197 -0.79 -12.83 3.64
C PRO A 197 -1.97 -13.79 3.86
N TYR A 198 -1.84 -15.01 3.36
CA TYR A 198 -2.67 -16.13 3.80
C TYR A 198 -2.23 -16.55 5.20
N THR A 199 -3.11 -16.55 6.19
CA THR A 199 -2.81 -16.97 7.57
C THR A 199 -3.85 -17.98 8.04
N ASN A 200 -3.42 -19.13 8.57
CA ASN A 200 -4.30 -20.16 9.11
C ASN A 200 -4.60 -20.00 10.62
N GLU A 201 -4.04 -19.01 11.29
CA GLU A 201 -4.15 -18.89 12.75
C GLU A 201 -4.60 -17.48 13.13
N ASN A 202 -5.30 -17.43 14.27
CA ASN A 202 -5.78 -16.25 14.98
C ASN A 202 -4.86 -15.04 14.78
N LEU A 203 -5.42 -13.82 14.79
CA LEU A 203 -4.79 -12.49 14.61
C LEU A 203 -3.48 -12.18 15.39
N MET A 204 -2.85 -13.17 16.04
CA MET A 204 -1.51 -13.16 16.61
C MET A 204 -0.59 -14.15 15.87
N GLY A 205 -0.02 -13.70 14.75
CA GLY A 205 1.41 -13.87 14.46
C GLY A 205 2.04 -15.26 14.33
N SER A 206 1.31 -16.35 14.18
CA SER A 206 1.89 -17.66 13.83
C SER A 206 1.54 -18.02 12.39
N SER A 207 2.37 -17.58 11.46
CA SER A 207 2.35 -18.01 10.06
C SER A 207 3.08 -19.34 9.92
N SER A 208 2.54 -20.41 10.50
CA SER A 208 3.14 -21.73 10.41
C SER A 208 2.66 -22.45 9.14
N CYS A 209 3.33 -22.20 8.01
CA CYS A 209 3.15 -23.01 6.80
C CYS A 209 3.80 -24.42 6.94
N CYS A 210 3.88 -24.97 8.15
CA CYS A 210 4.40 -26.33 8.42
C CYS A 210 3.51 -27.44 7.82
N SER A 211 2.30 -27.10 7.38
CA SER A 211 1.34 -28.02 6.76
C SER A 211 1.43 -27.93 5.22
N ASN A 212 1.15 -29.05 4.54
CA ASN A 212 1.11 -29.15 3.07
C ASN A 212 -0.12 -28.43 2.48
N SER A 213 -0.21 -27.11 2.69
CA SER A 213 -1.26 -26.27 2.14
C SER A 213 -0.88 -25.75 0.75
N PRO A 214 -1.81 -25.72 -0.23
CA PRO A 214 -1.56 -25.11 -1.54
C PRO A 214 -1.32 -23.58 -1.48
N GLU A 215 -1.64 -22.96 -0.34
CA GLU A 215 -1.37 -21.56 -0.05
C GLU A 215 0.00 -21.33 0.63
N CYS A 216 0.80 -22.39 0.78
CA CYS A 216 2.16 -22.32 1.29
C CYS A 216 3.16 -22.63 0.16
N ILE A 217 4.24 -21.87 0.12
CA ILE A 217 5.38 -22.07 -0.77
C ILE A 217 6.53 -22.60 0.08
N HIS A 218 7.00 -23.80 -0.24
CA HIS A 218 8.12 -24.44 0.47
C HIS A 218 9.44 -24.17 -0.28
N SER A 219 10.50 -23.86 0.46
CA SER A 219 11.88 -23.88 -0.08
C SER A 219 12.27 -25.34 -0.36
N THR A 220 13.04 -25.57 -1.42
CA THR A 220 13.23 -26.91 -1.96
C THR A 220 14.57 -27.55 -1.60
N LYS A 221 15.55 -26.81 -1.07
CA LYS A 221 16.95 -27.28 -1.05
C LYS A 221 17.87 -26.68 0.04
N ASP A 222 17.48 -26.68 1.31
CA ASP A 222 18.50 -26.48 2.35
C ASP A 222 18.20 -27.25 3.64
N ASP A 223 19.06 -28.22 3.97
CA ASP A 223 19.01 -29.01 5.21
C ASP A 223 19.33 -28.14 6.45
N MET A 224 19.87 -26.93 6.26
CA MET A 224 20.17 -25.97 7.34
C MET A 224 18.99 -25.07 7.73
N ILE A 225 17.91 -25.03 6.96
CA ILE A 225 16.73 -24.22 7.27
C ILE A 225 15.66 -25.15 7.86
N PRO A 226 15.04 -24.82 9.03
CA PRO A 226 13.98 -25.64 9.59
C PRO A 226 12.91 -25.96 8.53
N SER A 227 12.42 -27.19 8.53
CA SER A 227 11.41 -27.73 7.59
C SER A 227 10.10 -26.91 7.49
N CYS A 228 9.92 -25.93 8.37
CA CYS A 228 8.77 -25.02 8.44
C CYS A 228 9.07 -23.57 8.00
N SER A 229 10.14 -23.34 7.23
CA SER A 229 10.47 -22.04 6.62
C SER A 229 9.66 -21.73 5.36
N SER A 230 8.36 -21.98 5.42
CA SER A 230 7.46 -21.87 4.28
C SER A 230 6.78 -20.50 4.25
N TYR A 231 6.69 -19.94 3.04
CA TYR A 231 6.15 -18.62 2.80
C TYR A 231 4.66 -18.72 2.46
N SER A 232 3.81 -17.95 3.15
CA SER A 232 2.39 -17.93 2.83
C SER A 232 2.11 -17.04 1.62
N ARG A 233 1.29 -17.56 0.70
CA ARG A 233 0.89 -16.86 -0.51
C ARG A 233 0.02 -15.66 -0.16
N SER A 234 0.02 -14.66 -1.03
CA SER A 234 -0.88 -13.51 -0.86
C SER A 234 -2.29 -13.87 -1.20
N LEU A 235 -3.25 -13.34 -0.43
CA LEU A 235 -4.66 -13.58 -0.59
C LEU A 235 -5.12 -13.25 -2.02
N ALA A 236 -5.91 -14.17 -2.60
CA ALA A 236 -6.53 -13.97 -3.89
C ALA A 236 -7.81 -13.14 -3.76
N ILE A 237 -8.12 -12.35 -4.79
CA ILE A 237 -9.40 -11.65 -4.94
C ILE A 237 -10.07 -12.08 -6.25
N PRO A 238 -11.39 -12.28 -6.28
CA PRO A 238 -12.04 -12.73 -7.50
C PRO A 238 -12.14 -11.56 -8.49
N SER A 239 -12.27 -11.90 -9.77
CA SER A 239 -12.64 -10.91 -10.77
C SER A 239 -14.08 -10.42 -10.57
N LYS A 240 -14.47 -9.40 -11.35
CA LYS A 240 -15.87 -8.97 -11.44
C LYS A 240 -16.76 -10.15 -11.83
N ASP A 241 -17.84 -10.35 -11.07
CA ASP A 241 -18.75 -11.51 -11.17
C ASP A 241 -18.10 -12.89 -10.95
N CYS A 242 -16.86 -12.93 -10.43
CA CYS A 242 -16.11 -14.16 -10.13
C CYS A 242 -15.90 -15.02 -11.36
N HIS A 243 -15.80 -14.36 -12.53
CA HIS A 243 -15.41 -15.01 -13.77
C HIS A 243 -14.02 -15.64 -13.60
N PRO A 244 -13.84 -16.94 -13.89
CA PRO A 244 -12.54 -17.56 -13.69
C PRO A 244 -11.50 -16.93 -14.60
N ILE A 245 -10.49 -16.34 -13.98
CA ILE A 245 -9.33 -15.72 -14.58
C ILE A 245 -8.08 -16.19 -13.83
N GLU A 246 -6.93 -15.81 -14.33
CA GLU A 246 -5.66 -15.95 -13.63
C GLU A 246 -5.71 -15.24 -12.26
N ARG A 247 -4.99 -15.79 -11.27
CA ARG A 247 -5.06 -15.31 -9.88
C ARG A 247 -4.64 -13.85 -9.75
N GLU A 248 -5.50 -13.05 -9.12
CA GLU A 248 -5.20 -11.68 -8.74
C GLU A 248 -4.98 -11.52 -7.23
N GLN A 249 -4.01 -10.68 -6.85
CA GLN A 249 -3.70 -10.39 -5.45
C GLN A 249 -4.42 -9.14 -5.01
N VAL A 250 -4.92 -9.15 -3.77
CA VAL A 250 -5.63 -8.00 -3.18
C VAL A 250 -4.66 -6.93 -2.68
N ASN A 251 -5.03 -5.66 -2.90
CA ASN A 251 -4.47 -4.54 -2.16
C ASN A 251 -5.35 -4.21 -0.94
N MET A 252 -4.78 -4.24 0.26
CA MET A 252 -5.51 -4.02 1.53
C MET A 252 -5.64 -2.55 1.93
N VAL A 253 -5.06 -1.65 1.15
CA VAL A 253 -5.11 -0.19 1.34
C VAL A 253 -5.63 0.46 0.06
N SER A 254 -6.04 1.73 0.13
CA SER A 254 -6.34 2.51 -1.07
C SER A 254 -5.10 2.58 -1.97
N GLY A 255 -5.31 2.62 -3.28
CA GLY A 255 -4.24 2.78 -4.26
C GLY A 255 -3.84 4.24 -4.50
N TYR A 256 -4.10 5.13 -3.54
CA TYR A 256 -3.88 6.58 -3.65
C TYR A 256 -2.95 7.05 -2.53
N LEU A 257 -2.20 8.12 -2.77
CA LEU A 257 -1.45 8.80 -1.71
C LEU A 257 -2.40 9.72 -0.95
N ASP A 258 -3.02 9.19 0.10
CA ASP A 258 -4.09 9.85 0.85
C ASP A 258 -3.92 9.76 2.38
N ALA A 259 -2.73 9.36 2.83
CA ALA A 259 -2.37 9.15 4.22
C ALA A 259 -3.22 8.05 4.90
N SER A 260 -3.60 7.01 4.14
CA SER A 260 -4.24 5.80 4.67
C SER A 260 -3.41 5.08 5.74
N THR A 261 -2.08 5.25 5.74
CA THR A 261 -1.18 4.79 6.82
C THR A 261 -1.46 5.46 8.16
N ILE A 262 -1.92 6.72 8.13
CA ILE A 262 -2.22 7.53 9.32
C ILE A 262 -3.69 7.39 9.72
N TYR A 263 -4.59 7.42 8.74
CA TYR A 263 -6.05 7.47 8.94
C TYR A 263 -6.76 6.13 8.79
N GLY A 264 -6.07 5.10 8.32
CA GLY A 264 -6.65 3.81 7.95
C GLY A 264 -7.52 3.88 6.70
N ASN A 265 -8.13 2.75 6.37
CA ASN A 265 -8.98 2.58 5.17
C ASN A 265 -10.47 2.37 5.52
N SER A 266 -10.85 2.60 6.77
CA SER A 266 -12.22 2.43 7.26
C SER A 266 -12.68 3.69 7.99
N SER A 267 -13.99 3.93 7.99
CA SER A 267 -14.61 5.08 8.66
C SER A 267 -14.46 5.08 10.20
N LEU A 268 -13.96 4.00 10.81
CA LEU A 268 -13.74 3.92 12.26
C LEU A 268 -12.28 4.17 12.65
N ALA A 269 -11.32 4.02 11.73
CA ALA A 269 -9.93 4.43 11.96
C ALA A 269 -9.79 5.97 12.03
N GLU A 270 -10.85 6.69 11.69
CA GLU A 270 -11.00 8.15 11.80
C GLU A 270 -10.82 8.68 13.24
N MET A 271 -10.93 7.83 14.27
CA MET A 271 -11.18 8.30 15.64
C MET A 271 -9.95 8.47 16.55
N HIS A 272 -8.72 8.14 16.12
CA HIS A 272 -7.58 8.09 17.05
C HIS A 272 -6.43 9.07 16.83
N THR A 273 -6.40 9.81 15.72
CA THR A 273 -5.25 10.66 15.40
C THR A 273 -5.72 12.09 15.10
N LYS A 274 -5.80 12.99 16.10
CA LYS A 274 -5.80 14.47 15.90
C LYS A 274 -5.93 15.26 17.20
N ARG A 275 -4.90 16.03 17.59
CA ARG A 275 -5.05 17.16 18.54
C ARG A 275 -4.52 18.48 17.98
N THR A 276 -3.41 18.50 17.26
CA THR A 276 -2.73 19.76 16.89
C THR A 276 -3.34 20.50 15.70
N LEU A 277 -3.49 19.86 14.53
CA LEU A 277 -4.02 20.55 13.33
C LEU A 277 -5.52 20.87 13.47
N CYS A 278 -6.32 19.93 13.96
CA CYS A 278 -7.73 20.18 14.28
C CYS A 278 -7.89 21.32 15.29
N GLY A 279 -7.09 21.34 16.36
CA GLY A 279 -7.14 22.41 17.36
C GLY A 279 -6.83 23.80 16.77
N ARG A 280 -5.89 23.90 15.82
CA ARG A 280 -5.60 25.15 15.12
C ARG A 280 -6.71 25.55 14.15
N LEU A 281 -7.27 24.60 13.39
CA LEU A 281 -8.40 24.85 12.49
C LEU A 281 -9.66 25.27 13.27
N GLN A 282 -9.92 24.67 14.43
CA GLN A 282 -11.07 25.02 15.28
C GLN A 282 -10.99 26.47 15.78
N ARG A 283 -9.78 26.97 16.07
CA ARG A 283 -9.61 28.39 16.46
C ARG A 283 -9.92 29.35 15.31
N ILE A 284 -9.68 28.93 14.07
CA ILE A 284 -9.89 29.73 12.87
C ILE A 284 -11.35 29.67 12.42
N ASN A 285 -11.96 28.49 12.52
CA ASN A 285 -13.35 28.21 12.17
C ASN A 285 -14.09 27.60 13.37
N PRO A 286 -14.52 28.41 14.36
CA PRO A 286 -15.18 27.90 15.58
C PRO A 286 -16.52 27.19 15.34
N SER A 287 -17.14 27.41 14.17
CA SER A 287 -18.41 26.83 13.78
C SER A 287 -18.28 25.44 13.15
N TRP A 288 -17.07 24.99 12.79
CA TRP A 288 -16.89 23.68 12.18
C TRP A 288 -17.19 22.54 13.15
N THR A 289 -17.83 21.49 12.65
CA THR A 289 -18.05 20.26 13.42
C THR A 289 -16.78 19.42 13.49
N ASP A 290 -16.73 18.47 14.41
CA ASP A 290 -15.59 17.57 14.57
C ASP A 290 -15.30 16.77 13.29
N GLU A 291 -16.35 16.35 12.58
CA GLU A 291 -16.23 15.64 11.30
C GLU A 291 -15.60 16.54 10.23
N ARG A 292 -16.04 17.81 10.17
CA ARG A 292 -15.47 18.79 9.22
C ARG A 292 -14.00 19.06 9.52
N LEU A 293 -13.64 19.27 10.79
CA LEU A 293 -12.25 19.44 11.22
C LEU A 293 -11.40 18.24 10.85
N PHE A 294 -11.92 17.03 11.10
CA PHE A 294 -11.24 15.80 10.77
C PHE A 294 -10.99 15.72 9.26
N GLU A 295 -12.00 15.91 8.43
CA GLU A 295 -11.87 15.76 6.99
C GLU A 295 -10.97 16.84 6.36
N GLU A 296 -11.06 18.09 6.78
CA GLU A 296 -10.16 19.15 6.31
C GLU A 296 -8.71 18.88 6.75
N SER A 297 -8.51 18.44 7.99
CA SER A 297 -7.16 18.06 8.46
C SER A 297 -6.59 16.88 7.69
N ARG A 298 -7.41 15.86 7.40
CA ARG A 298 -7.03 14.70 6.59
C ARG A 298 -6.66 15.11 5.18
N LYS A 299 -7.46 15.99 4.57
CA LYS A 299 -7.21 16.56 3.25
C LYS A 299 -5.88 17.32 3.20
N ILE A 300 -5.59 18.17 4.19
CA ILE A 300 -4.32 18.91 4.29
C ILE A 300 -3.14 17.94 4.43
N ILE A 301 -3.21 16.96 5.34
CA ILE A 301 -2.11 16.02 5.57
C ILE A 301 -1.86 15.13 4.35
N GLY A 302 -2.91 14.67 3.66
CA GLY A 302 -2.77 13.98 2.39
C GLY A 302 -2.10 14.85 1.31
N ALA A 303 -2.46 16.14 1.24
CA ALA A 303 -1.81 17.09 0.33
C ALA A 303 -0.33 17.32 0.63
N LEU A 304 0.04 17.40 1.91
CA LEU A 304 1.45 17.49 2.32
C LEU A 304 2.21 16.23 1.96
N LEU A 305 1.65 15.05 2.21
CA LEU A 305 2.26 13.78 1.80
C LEU A 305 2.51 13.77 0.28
N GLN A 306 1.51 14.11 -0.53
CA GLN A 306 1.65 14.23 -1.99
C GLN A 306 2.73 15.22 -2.40
N HIS A 307 2.75 16.41 -1.81
CA HIS A 307 3.73 17.46 -2.09
C HIS A 307 5.17 16.98 -1.79
N LEU A 308 5.41 16.47 -0.57
CA LEU A 308 6.73 16.01 -0.12
C LEU A 308 7.23 14.82 -0.95
N THR A 309 6.34 13.86 -1.25
CA THR A 309 6.67 12.71 -2.10
C THR A 309 7.16 13.17 -3.48
N TYR A 310 6.44 14.07 -4.16
CA TYR A 310 6.77 14.41 -5.55
C TYR A 310 7.86 15.46 -5.69
N ASN A 311 8.02 16.36 -4.72
CA ASN A 311 8.97 17.47 -4.83
C ASN A 311 10.29 17.24 -4.08
N GLU A 312 10.31 16.38 -3.06
CA GLU A 312 11.54 16.08 -2.31
C GLU A 312 12.01 14.62 -2.49
N MET A 313 11.11 13.64 -2.43
CA MET A 313 11.50 12.22 -2.49
C MET A 313 11.78 11.74 -3.91
N LEU A 314 10.86 11.95 -4.86
CA LEU A 314 11.00 11.45 -6.24
C LEU A 314 12.24 11.97 -6.99
N PRO A 315 12.65 13.24 -6.88
CA PRO A 315 13.86 13.73 -7.53
C PRO A 315 15.14 13.04 -7.06
N LEU A 316 15.18 12.55 -5.82
CA LEU A 316 16.29 11.74 -5.31
C LEU A 316 16.19 10.29 -5.78
N LEU A 317 14.97 9.73 -5.81
CA LEU A 317 14.74 8.34 -6.20
C LEU A 317 15.04 8.10 -7.67
N LEU A 318 14.46 8.91 -8.56
CA LEU A 318 14.48 8.75 -10.01
C LEU A 318 15.54 9.63 -10.71
N GLY A 319 16.10 10.61 -10.00
CA GLY A 319 16.91 11.66 -10.61
C GLY A 319 16.04 12.86 -11.03
N ARG A 320 16.63 14.07 -10.98
CA ARG A 320 15.90 15.33 -11.19
C ARG A 320 15.28 15.44 -12.58
N GLU A 321 15.95 14.95 -13.62
CA GLU A 321 15.45 15.01 -15.00
C GLU A 321 14.13 14.24 -15.13
N ILE A 322 14.09 12.99 -14.70
CA ILE A 322 12.89 12.13 -14.75
C ILE A 322 11.81 12.65 -13.79
N ALA A 323 12.16 13.05 -12.58
CA ALA A 323 11.17 13.58 -11.65
C ALA A 323 10.54 14.90 -12.14
N SER A 324 11.31 15.78 -12.79
CA SER A 324 10.77 17.00 -13.40
C SER A 324 9.78 16.68 -14.51
N LYS A 325 10.02 15.60 -15.26
CA LYS A 325 9.15 15.12 -16.34
C LYS A 325 7.81 14.60 -15.81
N ILE A 326 7.75 13.97 -14.64
CA ILE A 326 6.47 13.56 -13.98
C ILE A 326 5.52 14.74 -13.75
N SER A 327 6.05 15.98 -13.66
CA SER A 327 5.22 17.16 -13.47
C SER A 327 4.40 17.56 -14.72
N HIS A 328 4.81 17.11 -15.92
CA HIS A 328 4.17 17.39 -17.21
C HIS A 328 3.76 16.09 -17.92
N PHE A 329 2.56 16.00 -18.47
CA PHE A 329 2.14 14.81 -19.23
C PHE A 329 2.90 14.76 -20.56
N VAL A 330 4.03 14.05 -20.59
CA VAL A 330 4.87 13.87 -21.78
C VAL A 330 5.15 12.37 -21.94
N ASP A 331 5.08 11.91 -23.19
CA ASP A 331 5.28 10.50 -23.57
C ASP A 331 6.78 10.21 -23.70
N PHE A 332 7.30 9.23 -22.94
CA PHE A 332 8.72 8.90 -22.87
C PHE A 332 8.94 7.47 -23.33
N SER A 333 9.16 7.28 -24.64
CA SER A 333 9.38 5.96 -25.22
C SER A 333 10.87 5.58 -25.40
N ASP A 334 11.81 6.53 -25.38
CA ASP A 334 13.12 6.30 -26.02
C ASP A 334 14.40 6.48 -25.17
N GLU A 335 14.35 6.82 -23.87
CA GLU A 335 15.56 7.26 -23.14
C GLU A 335 16.24 6.23 -22.21
N PHE A 336 15.76 4.99 -22.11
CA PHE A 336 16.24 4.03 -21.10
C PHE A 336 17.02 2.85 -21.66
N ILE A 337 18.13 3.09 -22.38
CA ILE A 337 19.05 2.01 -22.74
C ILE A 337 20.50 2.41 -22.45
N SER A 338 21.14 1.75 -21.48
CA SER A 338 22.60 1.75 -21.32
C SER A 338 23.11 0.40 -20.76
N PRO A 339 24.27 -0.12 -21.22
CA PRO A 339 24.62 -1.53 -21.07
C PRO A 339 25.50 -1.87 -19.86
N HIS A 340 25.30 -3.11 -19.39
CA HIS A 340 26.18 -4.06 -18.70
C HIS A 340 27.12 -3.59 -17.57
N ARG A 341 26.93 -4.20 -16.37
CA ARG A 341 27.90 -5.10 -15.70
C ARG A 341 27.22 -5.81 -14.52
N SER A 342 27.01 -7.13 -14.62
CA SER A 342 26.74 -8.12 -13.53
C SER A 342 26.27 -9.51 -14.05
N ILE A 343 26.46 -9.80 -15.34
CA ILE A 343 25.85 -10.98 -16.00
C ILE A 343 26.40 -12.32 -15.52
N ASN A 344 27.69 -12.40 -15.19
CA ASN A 344 28.32 -13.70 -14.88
C ASN A 344 27.75 -14.36 -13.62
N SER A 345 27.39 -13.57 -12.60
CA SER A 345 26.79 -14.10 -11.38
C SER A 345 25.34 -14.53 -11.58
N LEU A 346 24.54 -13.78 -12.36
CA LEU A 346 23.17 -14.17 -12.70
C LEU A 346 23.13 -15.37 -13.66
N LYS A 347 24.09 -15.49 -14.58
CA LYS A 347 24.23 -16.65 -15.49
C LYS A 347 24.48 -17.96 -14.75
N ASN A 348 25.16 -17.89 -13.60
CA ASN A 348 25.41 -19.07 -12.75
C ASN A 348 24.18 -19.47 -11.92
N LEU A 349 23.23 -18.54 -11.70
CA LEU A 349 22.00 -18.79 -10.93
C LEU A 349 20.81 -19.17 -11.81
N TYR A 350 20.64 -18.47 -12.93
CA TYR A 350 19.50 -18.62 -13.83
C TYR A 350 19.93 -19.26 -15.15
N HIS A 351 19.28 -20.36 -15.53
CA HIS A 351 19.57 -21.07 -16.78
C HIS A 351 19.23 -20.26 -18.04
N LYS A 352 18.29 -19.32 -17.93
CA LYS A 352 17.89 -18.40 -19.01
C LYS A 352 17.67 -17.02 -18.43
N ILE A 353 17.99 -16.00 -19.21
CA ILE A 353 17.77 -14.61 -18.84
C ILE A 353 16.28 -14.32 -18.61
N ASP A 354 15.39 -14.91 -19.40
CA ASP A 354 13.92 -14.78 -19.25
C ASP A 354 13.37 -15.30 -17.92
N TYR A 355 14.18 -16.01 -17.15
CA TYR A 355 13.82 -16.54 -15.83
C TYR A 355 14.30 -15.67 -14.68
N ILE A 356 15.10 -14.63 -14.94
CA ILE A 356 15.56 -13.72 -13.90
C ILE A 356 14.34 -13.00 -13.31
N ASP A 357 14.17 -13.11 -12.01
CA ASP A 357 13.10 -12.43 -11.30
C ASP A 357 13.31 -10.91 -11.38
N LEU A 358 12.22 -10.14 -11.54
CA LEU A 358 12.27 -8.69 -11.76
C LEU A 358 13.11 -7.98 -10.70
N LEU A 359 12.92 -8.30 -9.42
CA LEU A 359 13.69 -7.72 -8.33
C LEU A 359 15.18 -8.05 -8.46
N SER A 360 15.54 -9.31 -8.72
CA SER A 360 16.92 -9.73 -8.94
C SER A 360 17.59 -8.96 -10.09
N GLY A 361 16.86 -8.75 -11.19
CA GLY A 361 17.33 -7.96 -12.32
C GLY A 361 17.56 -6.50 -11.97
N VAL A 362 16.57 -5.86 -11.33
CA VAL A 362 16.64 -4.47 -10.88
C VAL A 362 17.79 -4.23 -9.88
N PHE A 363 18.03 -5.16 -8.95
CA PHE A 363 19.08 -5.03 -7.94
C PHE A 363 20.50 -4.97 -8.52
N VAL A 364 20.73 -5.60 -9.67
CA VAL A 364 22.06 -5.60 -10.32
C VAL A 364 22.22 -4.48 -11.34
N GLU A 365 21.17 -3.69 -11.58
CA GLU A 365 21.26 -2.55 -12.48
C GLU A 365 22.13 -1.45 -11.88
N LYS A 366 22.86 -0.75 -12.75
CA LYS A 366 23.55 0.47 -12.36
C LYS A 366 22.51 1.59 -12.21
N SER A 367 22.54 2.27 -11.07
CA SER A 367 21.74 3.48 -10.84
C SER A 367 21.99 4.54 -11.92
N LEU A 368 20.94 5.27 -12.31
CA LEU A 368 21.04 6.43 -13.21
C LEU A 368 21.83 7.56 -12.54
N ASN A 369 22.34 8.50 -13.33
CA ASN A 369 23.09 9.64 -12.80
C ASN A 369 22.19 10.51 -11.91
N GLY A 370 22.61 10.72 -10.66
CA GLY A 370 21.84 11.49 -9.69
C GLY A 370 20.56 10.80 -9.18
N ALA A 371 20.38 9.50 -9.48
CA ALA A 371 19.27 8.68 -9.01
C ALA A 371 19.75 7.55 -8.11
N ILE A 372 18.84 6.97 -7.32
CA ILE A 372 19.12 5.80 -6.49
C ILE A 372 18.93 4.52 -7.31
N VAL A 373 17.95 4.50 -8.21
CA VAL A 373 17.51 3.31 -8.92
C VAL A 373 18.08 3.22 -10.34
N GLY A 374 18.15 2.00 -10.86
CA GLY A 374 18.48 1.71 -12.26
C GLY A 374 17.33 2.00 -13.23
N PRO A 375 17.59 1.93 -14.54
CA PRO A 375 16.63 2.29 -15.59
C PRO A 375 15.29 1.54 -15.54
N THR A 376 15.29 0.22 -15.27
CA THR A 376 14.05 -0.55 -15.29
C THR A 376 13.15 -0.17 -14.13
N LEU A 377 13.70 -0.05 -12.93
CA LEU A 377 12.93 0.38 -11.76
C LEU A 377 12.53 1.86 -11.87
N ALA A 378 13.39 2.71 -12.44
CA ALA A 378 13.04 4.11 -12.72
C ALA A 378 11.78 4.19 -13.60
N CYS A 379 11.73 3.46 -14.72
CA CYS A 379 10.58 3.43 -15.61
C CYS A 379 9.31 2.88 -14.94
N ILE A 380 9.41 1.79 -14.18
CA ILE A 380 8.25 1.21 -13.47
C ILE A 380 7.69 2.22 -12.45
N LEU A 381 8.56 2.82 -11.64
CA LEU A 381 8.17 3.81 -10.63
C LEU A 381 7.61 5.06 -11.30
N GLU A 382 8.24 5.56 -12.37
CA GLU A 382 7.75 6.69 -13.14
C GLU A 382 6.32 6.46 -13.62
N LYS A 383 6.05 5.35 -14.32
CA LYS A 383 4.69 5.02 -14.78
C LYS A 383 3.71 4.92 -13.60
N GLN A 384 4.13 4.35 -12.48
CA GLN A 384 3.31 4.24 -11.28
C GLN A 384 2.98 5.62 -10.69
N PHE A 385 3.95 6.52 -10.54
CA PHE A 385 3.74 7.86 -9.97
C PHE A 385 3.02 8.80 -10.94
N ILE A 386 3.24 8.70 -12.25
CA ILE A 386 2.39 9.37 -13.26
C ILE A 386 0.94 8.94 -13.06
N LYS A 387 0.68 7.64 -12.95
CA LYS A 387 -0.67 7.12 -12.76
C LYS A 387 -1.29 7.61 -11.45
N LEU A 388 -0.56 7.53 -10.33
CA LEU A 388 -1.02 8.02 -9.03
C LEU A 388 -1.44 9.49 -9.07
N LYS A 389 -0.66 10.36 -9.73
CA LYS A 389 -0.97 11.78 -9.85
C LYS A 389 -2.19 12.02 -10.74
N PHE A 390 -2.16 11.52 -11.97
CA PHE A 390 -3.16 11.89 -12.99
C PHE A 390 -4.47 11.09 -12.89
N SER A 391 -4.49 9.95 -12.20
CA SER A 391 -5.74 9.21 -11.96
C SER A 391 -6.45 9.60 -10.67
N ASP A 392 -5.92 10.56 -9.91
CA ASP A 392 -6.47 10.96 -8.63
C ASP A 392 -7.26 12.28 -8.75
N ARG A 393 -8.60 12.18 -8.70
CA ARG A 393 -9.52 13.33 -8.72
C ARG A 393 -9.24 14.34 -7.60
N PHE A 394 -8.74 13.87 -6.47
CA PHE A 394 -8.51 14.66 -5.26
C PHE A 394 -7.04 15.08 -5.10
N TRP A 395 -6.24 14.95 -6.16
CA TRP A 395 -4.84 15.40 -6.17
C TRP A 395 -4.73 16.87 -5.74
N TYR A 396 -3.74 17.20 -4.91
CA TYR A 396 -3.75 18.47 -4.14
C TYR A 396 -3.71 19.76 -4.97
N ASP A 397 -3.11 19.73 -6.16
CA ASP A 397 -3.08 20.88 -7.09
C ASP A 397 -4.14 20.81 -8.20
N SER A 398 -5.09 19.87 -8.08
CA SER A 398 -6.25 19.76 -8.96
C SER A 398 -7.16 20.97 -8.85
N SER A 399 -7.67 21.44 -9.99
CA SER A 399 -8.65 22.53 -10.09
C SER A 399 -10.11 22.04 -10.04
N LEU A 400 -10.34 20.74 -9.83
CA LEU A 400 -11.68 20.16 -9.84
C LEU A 400 -12.48 20.58 -8.60
N ALA A 401 -13.58 21.31 -8.79
CA ALA A 401 -14.52 21.62 -7.71
C ALA A 401 -15.43 20.40 -7.41
N PRO A 402 -15.85 20.18 -6.15
CA PRO A 402 -15.52 20.94 -4.94
C PRO A 402 -14.25 20.44 -4.21
N THR A 403 -13.45 19.57 -4.83
CA THR A 403 -12.31 18.90 -4.21
C THR A 403 -11.05 19.77 -4.13
N ALA A 404 -10.93 20.77 -5.01
CA ALA A 404 -9.78 21.64 -5.12
C ALA A 404 -9.46 22.40 -3.82
N PHE A 405 -8.18 22.69 -3.62
CA PHE A 405 -7.73 23.75 -2.72
C PHE A 405 -7.76 25.09 -3.45
N THR A 406 -7.84 26.20 -2.71
CA THR A 406 -7.66 27.52 -3.31
C THR A 406 -6.21 27.73 -3.73
N SER A 407 -5.95 28.67 -4.66
CA SER A 407 -4.59 29.00 -5.07
C SER A 407 -3.70 29.46 -3.91
N LEU A 408 -4.27 30.17 -2.93
CA LEU A 408 -3.57 30.59 -1.71
C LEU A 408 -3.24 29.39 -0.81
N GLN A 409 -4.17 28.46 -0.63
CA GLN A 409 -3.93 27.22 0.12
C GLN A 409 -2.82 26.37 -0.54
N ILE A 410 -2.82 26.27 -1.87
CA ILE A 410 -1.78 25.55 -2.63
C ILE A 410 -0.42 26.24 -2.47
N ALA A 411 -0.39 27.57 -2.56
CA ALA A 411 0.85 28.34 -2.37
C ALA A 411 1.44 28.12 -0.97
N GLU A 412 0.59 27.93 0.04
CA GLU A 412 1.04 27.62 1.39
C GLU A 412 1.54 26.17 1.53
N ILE A 413 0.81 25.19 0.98
CA ILE A 413 1.22 23.78 0.96
C ILE A 413 2.61 23.62 0.31
N LYS A 414 2.87 24.35 -0.79
CA LYS A 414 4.12 24.27 -1.55
C LYS A 414 5.36 24.83 -0.84
N LYS A 415 5.18 25.54 0.28
CA LYS A 415 6.31 26.00 1.12
C LYS A 415 6.78 24.94 2.11
N PHE A 416 5.96 23.92 2.36
CA PHE A 416 6.18 22.96 3.43
C PHE A 416 7.18 21.89 3.00
N THR A 417 8.21 21.68 3.81
CA THR A 417 9.29 20.71 3.55
C THR A 417 9.32 19.60 4.60
N VAL A 418 10.06 18.52 4.34
CA VAL A 418 10.34 17.48 5.33
C VAL A 418 11.09 18.07 6.53
N ALA A 419 11.96 19.07 6.33
CA ALA A 419 12.58 19.79 7.42
C ALA A 419 11.55 20.54 8.29
N ASN A 420 10.53 21.16 7.68
CA ASN A 420 9.42 21.76 8.42
C ASN A 420 8.66 20.71 9.23
N LEU A 421 8.37 19.55 8.63
CA LEU A 421 7.70 18.44 9.31
C LEU A 421 8.47 17.99 10.56
N LEU A 422 9.79 17.84 10.47
CA LEU A 422 10.64 17.46 11.60
C LEU A 422 10.66 18.54 12.68
N CYS A 423 10.71 19.82 12.29
CA CYS A 423 10.68 20.96 13.20
C CYS A 423 9.34 21.20 13.90
N LEU A 424 8.28 20.47 13.55
CA LEU A 424 7.05 20.46 14.36
C LEU A 424 7.22 19.73 15.69
N SER A 425 8.29 18.94 15.83
CA SER A 425 8.63 18.27 17.09
C SER A 425 9.45 19.19 17.99
N GLU A 426 9.02 19.35 19.26
CA GLU A 426 9.77 20.10 20.28
C GLU A 426 11.11 19.44 20.63
N GLU A 427 11.29 18.15 20.34
CA GLU A 427 12.54 17.42 20.57
C GLU A 427 13.60 17.70 19.51
N VAL A 428 13.23 18.33 18.39
CA VAL A 428 14.10 18.58 17.25
C VAL A 428 14.42 20.07 17.19
N ALA A 429 15.60 20.45 17.68
CA ALA A 429 16.07 21.84 17.66
C ALA A 429 16.77 22.25 16.36
N PHE A 430 17.44 21.31 15.68
CA PHE A 430 18.21 21.57 14.46
C PHE A 430 17.91 20.53 13.40
N VAL A 431 17.70 20.99 12.16
CA VAL A 431 17.44 20.14 10.99
C VAL A 431 18.12 20.76 9.78
N GLN A 432 18.72 19.93 8.93
CA GLN A 432 19.26 20.36 7.65
C GLN A 432 18.14 20.61 6.64
N PRO A 433 18.23 21.64 5.77
CA PRO A 433 17.17 21.98 4.83
C PRO A 433 16.72 20.82 3.95
N SER A 434 17.66 20.04 3.41
CA SER A 434 17.38 18.82 2.64
C SER A 434 17.48 17.60 3.57
N ALA A 435 16.40 17.33 4.33
CA ALA A 435 16.38 16.30 5.37
C ALA A 435 16.61 14.86 4.85
N PHE A 436 16.33 14.60 3.57
CA PHE A 436 16.63 13.32 2.92
C PHE A 436 18.09 13.14 2.54
N LEU A 437 18.90 14.19 2.56
CA LEU A 437 20.33 14.12 2.33
C LEU A 437 21.08 14.12 3.67
N LEU A 438 22.27 13.53 3.68
CA LEU A 438 23.21 13.71 4.78
C LEU A 438 23.56 15.19 4.91
N SER A 439 23.80 15.63 6.14
CA SER A 439 24.27 16.99 6.37
C SER A 439 25.69 17.16 5.85
N ASP A 440 26.00 18.36 5.39
CA ASP A 440 27.34 18.78 4.99
C ASP A 440 27.65 20.16 5.60
N HIS A 441 28.88 20.65 5.40
CA HIS A 441 29.34 21.90 6.00
C HIS A 441 29.05 23.14 5.13
N PHE A 442 28.40 22.95 3.98
CA PHE A 442 28.20 23.96 2.96
C PHE A 442 26.70 24.18 2.76
N ASP A 443 26.09 23.45 1.84
CA ASP A 443 24.74 23.71 1.33
C ASP A 443 23.65 23.04 2.18
N ASN A 444 23.99 22.01 2.97
CA ASN A 444 23.02 21.26 3.78
C ASN A 444 23.42 21.19 5.27
N ALA A 445 23.95 22.29 5.80
CA ALA A 445 24.26 22.41 7.22
C ALA A 445 22.96 22.45 8.07
N PRO A 446 22.92 21.80 9.26
CA PRO A 446 21.76 21.87 10.15
C PRO A 446 21.49 23.31 10.61
N LEU A 447 20.24 23.76 10.43
CA LEU A 447 19.77 25.07 10.87
C LEU A 447 18.85 24.91 12.07
N HIS A 448 18.83 25.90 12.96
CA HIS A 448 17.88 25.91 14.07
C HIS A 448 16.44 25.98 13.54
N CYS A 449 15.52 25.22 14.12
CA CYS A 449 14.15 25.14 13.63
C CYS A 449 13.47 26.51 13.57
N ASN A 450 13.71 27.44 14.51
CA ASN A 450 13.19 28.82 14.43
C ASN A 450 13.55 29.59 13.13
N LEU A 451 14.66 29.25 12.47
CA LEU A 451 15.08 29.88 11.21
C LEU A 451 14.49 29.17 9.98
N SER A 452 14.18 27.87 10.11
CA SER A 452 13.73 27.03 9.01
C SER A 452 12.23 26.73 9.05
N SER A 453 11.53 26.94 10.17
CA SER A 453 10.14 26.52 10.39
C SER A 453 9.15 27.51 9.78
N THR A 454 8.79 27.25 8.53
CA THR A 454 7.54 27.79 7.98
C THR A 454 6.42 26.87 8.45
N ILE A 455 5.72 27.28 9.50
CA ILE A 455 4.47 26.64 9.89
C ILE A 455 3.41 27.07 8.87
N ILE A 456 2.67 26.11 8.32
CA ILE A 456 1.54 26.38 7.41
C ILE A 456 0.63 27.45 8.04
N ASP A 457 0.45 28.56 7.32
CA ASP A 457 -0.53 29.57 7.65
C ASP A 457 -1.94 29.08 7.32
N LEU A 458 -2.66 28.69 8.36
CA LEU A 458 -4.02 28.17 8.25
C LEU A 458 -5.06 29.28 8.08
N SER A 459 -4.67 30.56 8.11
CA SER A 459 -5.60 31.68 7.87
C SER A 459 -6.31 31.56 6.52
N PHE A 460 -5.66 30.96 5.52
CA PHE A 460 -6.22 30.67 4.20
C PHE A 460 -7.30 29.57 4.18
N TRP A 461 -7.56 28.90 5.31
CA TRP A 461 -8.66 27.95 5.50
C TRP A 461 -9.85 28.55 6.24
N LYS A 462 -9.81 29.85 6.56
CA LYS A 462 -10.95 30.55 7.17
C LYS A 462 -12.12 30.63 6.18
N GLU A 463 -13.31 30.22 6.62
CA GLU A 463 -14.56 30.38 5.88
C GLU A 463 -15.37 31.55 6.48
N ASP A 464 -16.05 32.32 5.63
CA ASP A 464 -16.97 33.39 6.07
C ASP A 464 -18.24 32.77 6.68
N GLU A 465 -18.76 33.33 7.79
CA GLU A 465 -19.83 32.78 8.63
C GLU A 465 -21.21 32.58 7.96
N LEU A 466 -21.34 32.76 6.64
CA LEU A 466 -22.64 32.80 5.95
C LEU A 466 -23.29 31.43 5.69
N HIS A 467 -22.62 30.31 5.98
CA HIS A 467 -23.19 28.96 5.81
C HIS A 467 -23.38 28.28 7.17
N ARG A 468 -24.51 28.58 7.82
CA ARG A 468 -24.95 27.88 9.04
C ARG A 468 -25.66 26.58 8.67
N GLU A 469 -25.01 25.44 8.91
CA GLU A 469 -25.71 24.20 9.20
C GLU A 469 -25.97 24.09 10.72
N VAL A 470 -27.12 23.51 11.06
CA VAL A 470 -27.80 23.58 12.37
C VAL A 470 -27.01 22.86 13.47
N SER A 471 -26.79 23.55 14.60
CA SER A 471 -26.10 23.03 15.77
C SER A 471 -27.02 22.23 16.71
N LEU A 472 -26.57 21.05 17.13
CA LEU A 472 -27.15 20.28 18.25
C LEU A 472 -26.55 20.77 19.59
N PRO A 473 -27.33 20.81 20.68
CA PRO A 473 -26.90 21.39 21.95
C PRO A 473 -25.82 20.55 22.67
N SER A 474 -24.83 21.27 23.23
CA SER A 474 -23.61 20.77 23.89
C SER A 474 -23.83 19.84 25.09
N SER A 475 -25.04 19.77 25.62
CA SER A 475 -25.42 18.87 26.72
C SER A 475 -25.59 17.41 26.27
N SER A 476 -25.86 17.16 24.99
CA SER A 476 -25.92 15.79 24.43
C SER A 476 -24.54 15.22 24.14
N CYS A 477 -23.56 16.04 23.74
CA CYS A 477 -22.18 15.60 23.50
C CYS A 477 -21.47 15.17 24.80
N ARG A 478 -21.56 15.95 25.88
CA ARG A 478 -20.87 15.61 27.14
C ARG A 478 -21.24 14.24 27.71
N LYS A 479 -22.52 13.85 27.63
CA LYS A 479 -22.98 12.54 28.09
C LYS A 479 -22.37 11.38 27.31
N VAL A 480 -22.17 11.55 26.00
CA VAL A 480 -21.57 10.52 25.14
C VAL A 480 -20.07 10.38 25.39
N PHE A 481 -19.37 11.50 25.62
CA PHE A 481 -17.93 11.49 25.94
C PHE A 481 -17.64 10.91 27.33
N ASP A 482 -18.44 11.23 28.34
CA ASP A 482 -18.24 10.71 29.71
C ASP A 482 -18.49 9.19 29.80
N GLU A 483 -19.42 8.66 29.00
CA GLU A 483 -19.69 7.22 28.90
C GLU A 483 -18.52 6.48 28.21
N ALA A 484 -17.99 7.06 27.12
CA ALA A 484 -16.86 6.51 26.37
C ALA A 484 -15.56 6.49 27.19
N GLU A 485 -15.30 7.52 28.01
CA GLU A 485 -14.09 7.59 28.83
C GLU A 485 -14.08 6.53 29.95
N LYS A 486 -15.26 6.21 30.52
CA LYS A 486 -15.42 5.13 31.50
C LYS A 486 -15.14 3.76 30.91
N GLU A 487 -15.59 3.49 29.68
CA GLU A 487 -15.34 2.22 29.00
C GLU A 487 -13.84 2.03 28.68
N ILE A 488 -13.14 3.10 28.30
CA ILE A 488 -11.71 3.07 27.97
C ILE A 488 -10.86 2.75 29.21
N ARG A 489 -11.12 3.39 30.36
CA ARG A 489 -10.37 3.13 31.60
C ARG A 489 -10.52 1.68 32.07
N GLN A 490 -11.70 1.08 31.88
CA GLN A 490 -11.94 -0.34 32.20
C GLN A 490 -11.27 -1.30 31.19
N ARG A 491 -10.91 -0.81 30.00
CA ARG A 491 -10.25 -1.57 28.93
C ARG A 491 -8.74 -1.61 29.15
N ASP A 492 -8.15 -0.45 29.46
CA ASP A 492 -6.70 -0.31 29.66
C ASP A 492 -6.21 -1.08 30.90
N HIS A 493 -7.02 -1.12 31.97
CA HIS A 493 -6.70 -1.91 33.15
C HIS A 493 -6.63 -3.42 32.85
N ARG A 494 -7.46 -3.93 31.93
CA ARG A 494 -7.48 -5.34 31.51
C ARG A 494 -6.34 -5.72 30.55
N ILE A 495 -5.77 -4.74 29.86
CA ILE A 495 -4.63 -4.94 28.94
C ILE A 495 -3.32 -4.95 29.72
N ALA A 496 -3.18 -4.07 30.70
CA ALA A 496 -1.98 -3.98 31.55
C ALA A 496 -1.69 -5.28 32.32
N GLU A 497 -2.73 -5.96 32.83
CA GLU A 497 -2.58 -7.21 33.60
C GLU A 497 -2.07 -8.41 32.76
N LYS A 498 -2.22 -8.39 31.43
CA LYS A 498 -1.90 -9.55 30.56
C LYS A 498 -0.58 -9.44 29.79
N THR A 499 0.08 -8.29 29.83
CA THR A 499 1.27 -8.01 28.98
C THR A 499 2.60 -8.47 29.61
N PHE A 500 2.58 -9.05 30.82
CA PHE A 500 3.81 -9.31 31.60
C PHE A 500 4.56 -10.63 31.31
N ASN A 501 4.26 -11.39 30.25
CA ASN A 501 4.95 -12.66 29.97
C ASN A 501 5.24 -12.91 28.46
N LEU A 502 6.20 -12.20 27.87
CA LEU A 502 6.72 -12.52 26.52
C LEU A 502 8.27 -12.53 26.49
N SER A 503 8.84 -13.58 25.90
CA SER A 503 10.28 -13.92 25.85
C SER A 503 10.90 -13.69 24.43
N PRO A 504 12.24 -13.72 24.26
CA PRO A 504 13.01 -12.75 23.47
C PRO A 504 13.40 -13.15 22.01
N GLN A 505 12.56 -13.86 21.27
CA GLN A 505 12.91 -14.34 19.90
C GLN A 505 12.67 -13.36 18.74
N ILE A 506 12.27 -12.10 19.02
CA ILE A 506 12.17 -10.97 18.04
C ILE A 506 13.58 -10.49 17.56
N SER A 507 14.62 -11.30 17.78
CA SER A 507 16.00 -10.85 17.89
C SER A 507 16.83 -10.87 16.58
N LEU A 508 16.43 -11.50 15.47
CA LEU A 508 17.28 -11.47 14.25
C LEU A 508 16.90 -10.38 13.24
N TYR A 509 15.62 -10.19 12.90
CA TYR A 509 15.18 -9.04 12.09
C TYR A 509 15.31 -7.73 12.88
N GLY A 510 15.03 -7.77 14.19
CA GLY A 510 15.20 -6.67 15.13
C GLY A 510 16.66 -6.30 15.45
N ARG A 511 17.66 -7.08 15.02
CA ARG A 511 19.08 -6.72 15.19
C ARG A 511 19.60 -5.81 14.08
N PHE A 512 19.07 -5.92 12.85
CA PHE A 512 19.39 -5.01 11.74
C PHE A 512 18.54 -3.75 11.72
N THR A 513 17.36 -3.78 12.36
CA THR A 513 16.46 -2.63 12.52
C THR A 513 16.46 -2.05 13.93
N ARG A 514 17.40 -2.47 14.79
CA ARG A 514 17.50 -1.95 16.16
C ARG A 514 17.70 -0.44 16.07
N PRO A 515 16.70 0.36 16.44
CA PRO A 515 16.84 1.80 16.33
C PRO A 515 17.89 2.22 17.36
N LYS A 516 18.80 3.12 16.97
CA LYS A 516 19.68 3.79 17.94
C LYS A 516 18.82 4.45 19.01
N SER A 517 19.37 4.73 20.20
CA SER A 517 18.67 5.47 21.26
C SER A 517 17.96 6.72 20.73
N GLU A 518 18.59 7.40 19.78
CA GLU A 518 18.09 8.61 19.12
C GLU A 518 16.96 8.28 18.13
N ALA A 519 17.01 7.14 17.44
CA ALA A 519 15.93 6.67 16.57
C ALA A 519 14.75 6.07 17.35
N ILE A 520 14.97 5.59 18.59
CA ILE A 520 13.90 5.23 19.53
C ILE A 520 13.22 6.51 20.06
N ALA A 521 13.99 7.58 20.29
CA ALA A 521 13.44 8.90 20.59
C ALA A 521 12.65 9.45 19.39
N VAL A 522 13.21 9.39 18.17
CA VAL A 522 12.49 9.74 16.93
C VAL A 522 11.33 8.78 16.61
N SER A 523 11.35 7.52 17.04
CA SER A 523 10.19 6.62 16.93
C SER A 523 9.10 6.98 17.94
N ARG A 524 9.36 7.79 18.96
CA ARG A 524 8.29 8.46 19.71
C ARG A 524 7.68 9.61 18.91
N VAL A 525 8.21 9.96 17.73
CA VAL A 525 7.58 10.89 16.78
C VAL A 525 6.35 10.31 16.11
N SER A 526 6.26 8.99 15.93
CA SER A 526 4.96 8.36 15.58
C SER A 526 3.97 8.40 16.75
N ARG A 527 4.45 8.52 18.00
CA ARG A 527 3.63 8.92 19.16
C ARG A 527 3.37 10.44 19.22
N LEU A 528 4.17 11.31 18.60
CA LEU A 528 3.94 12.76 18.51
C LEU A 528 2.80 13.14 17.54
N LEU A 529 2.46 12.28 16.56
CA LEU A 529 1.18 12.40 15.86
C LEU A 529 -0.04 12.07 16.75
N LEU A 530 0.19 11.42 17.90
CA LEU A 530 -0.83 10.88 18.79
C LEU A 530 -0.90 11.55 20.17
N GLN A 531 0.10 12.32 20.60
CA GLN A 531 0.09 13.02 21.90
C GLN A 531 0.86 14.33 21.79
N VAL A 532 0.13 15.46 21.83
CA VAL A 532 0.31 16.69 22.63
C VAL A 532 -0.92 17.57 22.30
N HIS A 533 -1.85 17.99 23.16
CA HIS A 533 -2.08 17.90 24.60
C HIS A 533 -3.53 17.50 24.83
#